data_AF-A0A0E3QMX0-F1
#
_entry.id   AF-A0A0E3QMX0-F1
#
_cell.length_a   1.000
_cell.length_b   1.000
_cell.length_c   1.000
_cell.angle_alpha   90.00
_cell.angle_beta   90.00
_cell.angle_gamma   90.00
#
_symmetry.space_group_name_H-M   'P 1'
#
loop_
_entity.id
_entity.type
_entity.pdbx_description
1 polymer ?
#
loop_
_entity_poly.entity_id
_entity_poly.type
_entity_poly.pdbx_seq_one_letter_code
_entity_poly.pdbx_strand_id
1 'polypeptide(L)'
;MLKPQFREFPFETQVFEKYSRVEKSILADVAESYLQGVSTRRVEKVMTALGVEGISASSVSRITKELDKELDEKVEEFLSKPIEHEIPYLFVDATYLKVRDGLHYENKALFVVAGIRDDGLREILGVRLADSEDSLFW
;
A
#
# COMPACT_ATOMS: atom_id res chain seq x y z
N MET A 1 -25.29 -16.11 13.90
CA MET A 1 -25.68 -17.38 13.24
C MET A 1 -24.91 -18.51 13.91
N LEU A 2 -25.59 -19.53 14.45
CA LEU A 2 -24.94 -20.70 15.03
C LEU A 2 -24.48 -21.60 13.88
N LYS A 3 -23.18 -21.89 13.80
CA LYS A 3 -22.64 -22.82 12.80
C LYS A 3 -22.81 -24.27 13.28
N PRO A 4 -23.03 -25.25 12.38
CA PRO A 4 -23.00 -26.66 12.73
C PRO A 4 -21.66 -27.03 13.38
N GLN A 5 -21.67 -27.88 14.40
CA GLN A 5 -20.45 -28.43 14.99
C GLN A 5 -20.53 -29.96 14.99
N PHE A 6 -19.49 -30.61 14.49
CA PHE A 6 -19.33 -32.06 14.61
C PHE A 6 -18.60 -32.40 15.92
N ARG A 7 -18.91 -33.55 16.51
CA ARG A 7 -18.34 -33.99 17.79
C ARG A 7 -16.88 -34.43 17.69
N GLU A 8 -16.48 -34.98 16.55
CA GLU A 8 -15.17 -35.63 16.38
C GLU A 8 -14.12 -34.72 15.72
N PHE A 9 -14.56 -33.77 14.91
CA PHE A 9 -13.68 -32.84 14.21
C PHE A 9 -14.33 -31.47 14.10
N PRO A 10 -13.53 -30.39 13.99
CA PRO A 10 -14.09 -29.06 13.84
C PRO A 10 -14.82 -28.92 12.50
N PHE A 11 -16.00 -28.29 12.51
CA PHE A 11 -16.68 -27.92 11.26
C PHE A 11 -15.85 -26.89 10.49
N GLU A 12 -15.50 -27.26 9.25
CA GLU A 12 -14.84 -26.41 8.26
C GLU A 12 -15.80 -26.23 7.07
N THR A 13 -15.90 -25.00 6.57
CA THR A 13 -16.76 -24.68 5.42
C THR A 13 -15.92 -24.09 4.31
N GLN A 14 -16.29 -24.42 3.08
CA GLN A 14 -15.66 -23.87 1.89
C GLN A 14 -16.11 -22.43 1.60
N VAL A 15 -17.18 -21.95 2.26
CA VAL A 15 -17.76 -20.62 2.01
C VAL A 15 -17.11 -19.53 2.87
N PHE A 16 -16.65 -19.86 4.08
CA PHE A 16 -16.03 -18.90 5.00
C PHE A 16 -14.99 -19.57 5.90
N GLU A 17 -13.85 -18.92 6.08
CA GLU A 17 -12.81 -19.45 6.94
C GLU A 17 -13.22 -19.40 8.43
N LYS A 18 -12.59 -20.26 9.22
CA LYS A 18 -12.79 -20.32 10.66
C LYS A 18 -12.45 -18.95 11.27
N TYR A 19 -13.39 -18.37 12.03
CA TYR A 19 -13.28 -17.03 12.63
C TYR A 19 -13.30 -15.85 11.64
N SER A 20 -13.54 -16.09 10.34
CA SER A 20 -13.74 -15.00 9.40
C SER A 20 -15.11 -14.35 9.63
N ARG A 21 -15.08 -13.06 9.98
CA ARG A 21 -16.28 -12.22 10.20
C ARG A 21 -16.54 -11.27 9.02
N VAL A 22 -15.61 -11.22 8.06
CA VAL A 22 -15.61 -10.27 6.94
C VAL A 22 -15.27 -11.04 5.66
N GLU A 23 -15.99 -10.74 4.59
CA GLU A 23 -15.75 -11.34 3.28
C GLU A 23 -14.40 -10.86 2.70
N LYS A 24 -13.67 -11.72 1.99
CA LYS A 24 -12.38 -11.37 1.38
C LYS A 24 -12.49 -10.23 0.36
N SER A 25 -13.62 -10.10 -0.33
CA SER A 25 -13.93 -9.01 -1.26
C SER A 25 -13.84 -7.64 -0.59
N ILE A 26 -14.42 -7.51 0.61
CA ILE A 26 -14.40 -6.26 1.36
C ILE A 26 -12.98 -5.86 1.77
N LEU A 27 -12.10 -6.83 2.05
CA LEU A 27 -10.70 -6.56 2.35
C LEU A 27 -9.96 -5.99 1.13
N ALA A 28 -10.25 -6.50 -0.07
CA ALA A 28 -9.69 -5.98 -1.32
C ALA A 28 -10.19 -4.55 -1.59
N ASP A 29 -11.47 -4.27 -1.37
CA ASP A 29 -12.02 -2.91 -1.54
C ASP A 29 -11.41 -1.91 -0.55
N VAL A 30 -11.16 -2.34 0.70
CA VAL A 30 -10.44 -1.54 1.70
C VAL A 30 -9.01 -1.25 1.26
N ALA A 31 -8.32 -2.26 0.71
CA ALA A 31 -6.96 -2.13 0.19
C ALA A 31 -6.89 -1.14 -0.97
N GLU A 32 -7.77 -1.31 -1.97
CA GLU A 32 -7.85 -0.44 -3.12
C GLU A 32 -8.18 1.00 -2.71
N SER A 33 -9.13 1.19 -1.80
CA SER A 33 -9.45 2.50 -1.24
C SER A 33 -8.23 3.17 -0.60
N TYR A 34 -7.43 2.40 0.14
CA TYR A 34 -6.20 2.91 0.75
C TYR A 34 -5.17 3.32 -0.31
N LEU A 35 -4.97 2.49 -1.35
CA LEU A 35 -4.07 2.80 -2.47
C LEU A 35 -4.51 4.06 -3.23
N GLN A 36 -5.81 4.31 -3.33
CA GLN A 36 -6.39 5.53 -3.89
C GLN A 36 -6.28 6.76 -2.95
N GLY A 37 -5.63 6.62 -1.80
CA GLY A 37 -5.38 7.72 -0.85
C GLY A 37 -6.56 8.03 0.07
N VAL A 38 -7.53 7.12 0.19
CA VAL A 38 -8.65 7.28 1.13
C VAL A 38 -8.16 7.03 2.55
N SER A 39 -8.31 8.03 3.43
CA SER A 39 -7.90 7.87 4.83
C SER A 39 -8.65 6.74 5.52
N THR A 40 -8.00 6.03 6.44
CA THR A 40 -8.58 4.88 7.16
C THR A 40 -9.91 5.19 7.85
N ARG A 41 -10.05 6.42 8.37
CA ARG A 41 -11.30 6.92 8.96
C ARG A 41 -12.39 7.18 7.92
N ARG A 42 -12.04 7.59 6.71
CA ARG A 42 -13.00 7.77 5.61
C ARG A 42 -13.46 6.41 5.09
N VAL A 43 -12.57 5.44 4.97
CA VAL A 43 -12.92 4.05 4.66
C VAL A 43 -13.92 3.49 5.67
N GLU A 44 -13.65 3.61 6.97
CA GLU A 44 -14.57 3.20 8.04
C GLU A 44 -15.97 3.83 7.88
N LYS A 45 -16.03 5.14 7.61
CA LYS A 45 -17.31 5.84 7.39
C LYS A 45 -18.09 5.31 6.19
N VAL A 46 -17.40 5.07 5.06
CA VAL A 46 -18.03 4.54 3.84
C VAL A 46 -18.54 3.12 4.08
N MET A 47 -17.72 2.26 4.69
CA MET A 47 -18.11 0.88 4.99
C MET A 47 -19.30 0.82 5.96
N THR A 48 -19.29 1.67 6.98
CA THR A 48 -20.43 1.80 7.91
C THR A 48 -21.71 2.26 7.19
N ALA A 49 -21.60 3.24 6.28
CA ALA A 49 -22.74 3.73 5.50
C ALA A 49 -23.30 2.67 4.54
N LEU A 50 -22.47 1.73 4.08
CA LEU A 50 -22.89 0.58 3.25
C LEU A 50 -23.43 -0.60 4.08
N GLY A 51 -23.56 -0.45 5.41
CA GLY A 51 -24.07 -1.49 6.30
C GLY A 51 -23.05 -2.57 6.68
N VAL A 52 -21.76 -2.36 6.37
CA VAL A 52 -20.68 -3.24 6.78
C VAL A 52 -20.20 -2.83 8.17
N GLU A 53 -20.65 -3.55 9.19
CA GLU A 53 -20.24 -3.34 10.58
C GLU A 53 -18.92 -4.07 10.90
N GLY A 54 -18.11 -3.51 11.81
CA GLY A 54 -16.88 -4.14 12.32
C GLY A 54 -15.57 -3.71 11.65
N ILE A 55 -15.62 -2.87 10.61
CA ILE A 55 -14.43 -2.29 9.97
C ILE A 55 -14.12 -0.93 10.58
N SER A 56 -13.46 -0.96 11.74
CA SER A 56 -12.92 0.26 12.35
C SER A 56 -11.70 0.79 11.59
N ALA A 57 -11.33 2.06 11.75
CA ALA A 57 -10.06 2.59 11.23
C ALA A 57 -8.84 1.77 11.72
N SER A 58 -8.91 1.18 12.92
CA SER A 58 -7.86 0.29 13.45
C SER A 58 -7.81 -1.05 12.70
N SER A 59 -8.97 -1.57 12.27
CA SER A 59 -9.08 -2.77 11.46
C SER A 59 -8.51 -2.50 10.07
N VAL A 60 -8.90 -1.38 9.44
CA VAL A 60 -8.33 -0.94 8.17
C VAL A 60 -6.81 -0.85 8.25
N SER A 61 -6.28 -0.17 9.28
CA SER A 61 -4.82 -0.05 9.44
C SER A 61 -4.10 -1.38 9.64
N ARG A 62 -4.74 -2.40 10.23
CA ARG A 62 -4.14 -3.74 10.34
C ARG A 62 -4.14 -4.45 8.99
N ILE A 63 -5.25 -4.39 8.28
CA ILE A 63 -5.40 -5.00 6.94
C ILE A 63 -4.39 -4.38 5.98
N THR A 64 -4.29 -3.05 5.95
CA THR A 64 -3.32 -2.36 5.09
C THR A 64 -1.89 -2.72 5.46
N LYS A 65 -1.56 -2.89 6.74
CA LYS A 65 -0.21 -3.33 7.15
C LYS A 65 0.17 -4.73 6.68
N GLU A 66 -0.79 -5.65 6.65
CA GLU A 66 -0.55 -7.00 6.10
C GLU A 66 -0.28 -6.93 4.59
N LEU A 67 -1.01 -6.05 3.89
CA LEU A 67 -0.85 -5.79 2.47
C LEU A 67 0.41 -4.97 2.16
N ASP A 68 0.83 -4.09 3.07
CA ASP A 68 2.06 -3.29 2.94
C ASP A 68 3.25 -4.23 2.72
N LYS A 69 3.29 -5.40 3.37
CA LYS A 69 4.35 -6.38 3.15
C LYS A 69 4.39 -6.92 1.72
N GLU A 70 3.23 -7.27 1.15
CA GLU A 70 3.14 -7.73 -0.24
C GLU A 70 3.43 -6.58 -1.22
N LEU A 71 3.08 -5.35 -0.84
CA LEU A 71 3.36 -4.15 -1.62
C LEU A 71 4.86 -3.81 -1.58
N ASP A 72 5.51 -3.96 -0.44
CA ASP A 72 6.95 -3.74 -0.26
C ASP A 72 7.74 -4.64 -1.20
N GLU A 73 7.36 -5.91 -1.34
CA GLU A 73 7.96 -6.83 -2.31
C GLU A 73 7.82 -6.33 -3.75
N LYS A 74 6.65 -5.81 -4.14
CA LYS A 74 6.42 -5.23 -5.47
C LYS A 74 7.16 -3.92 -5.68
N VAL A 75 7.28 -3.10 -4.63
CA VAL A 75 8.05 -1.85 -4.66
C VAL A 75 9.53 -2.16 -4.85
N GLU A 76 10.06 -3.16 -4.15
CA GLU A 76 11.45 -3.60 -4.30
C GLU A 76 11.70 -4.19 -5.69
N GLU A 77 10.76 -5.00 -6.22
CA GLU A 77 10.82 -5.49 -7.61
C GLU A 77 10.85 -4.34 -8.61
N PHE A 78 10.03 -3.30 -8.41
CA PHE A 78 10.04 -2.11 -9.25
C PHE A 78 11.37 -1.34 -9.15
N LEU A 79 11.90 -1.13 -7.94
CA LEU A 79 13.14 -0.38 -7.72
C LEU A 79 14.39 -1.13 -8.17
N SER A 80 14.37 -2.46 -8.19
CA SER A 80 15.47 -3.32 -8.64
C SER A 80 15.40 -3.68 -10.13
N LYS A 81 14.33 -3.29 -10.82
CA LYS A 81 14.15 -3.58 -12.24
C LYS A 81 15.30 -2.97 -13.07
N PRO A 82 15.96 -3.74 -13.95
CA PRO A 82 16.99 -3.20 -14.83
C PRO A 82 16.41 -2.21 -15.84
N ILE A 83 17.19 -1.20 -16.19
CA ILE A 83 16.85 -0.27 -17.26
C ILE A 83 17.19 -0.94 -18.59
N GLU A 84 16.16 -1.35 -19.33
CA GLU A 84 16.29 -2.14 -20.57
C GLU A 84 16.46 -1.27 -21.83
N HIS A 85 16.06 0.00 -21.75
CA HIS A 85 16.07 0.94 -22.87
C HIS A 85 17.09 2.06 -22.66
N GLU A 86 17.58 2.63 -23.75
CA GLU A 86 18.32 3.89 -23.64
C GLU A 86 17.38 5.01 -23.19
N ILE A 87 17.88 5.85 -22.28
CA ILE A 87 17.14 6.98 -21.71
C ILE A 87 17.81 8.29 -22.12
N PRO A 88 17.50 8.85 -23.30
CA PRO A 88 18.11 10.10 -23.77
C PRO A 88 17.88 11.30 -22.84
N TYR A 89 16.76 11.32 -22.10
CA TYR A 89 16.43 12.42 -21.19
C TYR A 89 16.02 11.92 -19.81
N LEU A 90 16.56 12.57 -18.78
CA LEU A 90 16.26 12.29 -17.38
C LEU A 90 15.68 13.54 -16.71
N PHE A 91 14.60 13.33 -15.95
CA PHE A 91 13.99 14.34 -15.10
C PHE A 91 14.04 13.84 -13.67
N VAL A 92 14.56 14.67 -12.77
CA VAL A 92 14.55 14.40 -11.34
C VAL A 92 13.76 15.52 -10.67
N ASP A 93 12.74 15.15 -9.92
CA ASP A 93 11.93 16.06 -9.14
C ASP A 93 11.92 15.62 -7.66
N ALA A 94 11.73 16.58 -6.75
CA ALA A 94 11.74 16.33 -5.32
C ALA A 94 10.47 16.91 -4.67
N THR A 95 9.73 16.05 -3.96
CA THR A 95 8.57 16.47 -3.16
C THR A 95 8.88 16.29 -1.68
N TYR A 96 8.73 17.34 -0.88
CA TYR A 96 8.90 17.26 0.56
C TYR A 96 7.66 16.69 1.24
N LEU A 97 7.87 15.61 2.00
CA LEU A 97 6.85 14.93 2.77
C LEU A 97 7.15 15.03 4.26
N LYS A 98 6.11 15.28 5.07
CA LYS A 98 6.20 15.15 6.52
C LYS A 98 6.12 13.68 6.90
N VAL A 99 7.26 13.10 7.23
CA VAL A 99 7.39 11.70 7.62
C VAL A 99 7.61 11.62 9.12
N ARG A 100 6.98 10.64 9.76
CA ARG A 100 7.23 10.36 11.17
C ARG A 100 8.46 9.48 11.29
N ASP A 101 9.50 9.99 11.92
CA ASP A 101 10.73 9.25 12.20
C ASP A 101 10.88 9.10 13.73
N GLY A 102 10.62 7.89 14.22
CA GLY A 102 10.52 7.59 15.65
C GLY A 102 9.50 8.48 16.39
N LEU A 103 10.01 9.37 17.24
CA LEU A 103 9.21 10.27 18.09
C LEU A 103 8.92 11.64 17.44
N HIS A 104 9.60 11.99 16.34
CA HIS A 104 9.49 13.31 15.72
C HIS A 104 8.92 13.22 14.31
N TYR A 105 8.41 14.35 13.81
CA TYR A 105 8.03 14.50 12.42
C TYR A 105 9.09 15.35 11.72
N GLU A 106 9.64 14.82 10.64
CA GLU A 106 10.67 15.46 9.86
C GLU A 106 10.19 15.68 8.43
N ASN A 107 10.66 16.76 7.79
CA ASN A 107 10.45 16.94 6.36
C ASN A 107 11.54 16.16 5.64
N LYS A 108 11.17 15.09 4.94
CA LYS A 108 12.08 14.31 4.10
C LYS A 108 11.78 14.58 2.62
N ALA A 109 12.83 14.61 1.80
CA ALA A 109 12.69 14.82 0.36
C ALA A 109 12.44 13.47 -0.33
N LEU A 110 11.35 13.34 -1.08
CA LEU A 110 11.10 12.20 -1.95
C LEU A 110 11.52 12.56 -3.37
N PHE A 111 12.65 12.01 -3.81
CA PHE A 111 13.12 12.13 -5.18
C PHE A 111 12.41 11.13 -6.08
N VAL A 112 11.90 11.62 -7.21
CA VAL A 112 11.29 10.80 -8.26
C VAL A 112 12.07 11.01 -9.55
N VAL A 113 12.57 9.91 -10.11
CA VAL A 113 13.35 9.91 -11.35
C VAL A 113 12.46 9.42 -12.48
N ALA A 114 12.25 10.26 -13.49
CA ALA A 114 11.53 9.92 -14.71
C ALA A 114 12.45 9.99 -15.93
N GLY A 115 12.45 8.94 -16.73
CA GLY A 115 13.17 8.87 -18.00
C GLY A 115 12.25 9.03 -19.19
N ILE A 116 12.75 9.63 -20.27
CA ILE A 116 12.18 9.48 -21.62
C ILE A 116 13.06 8.48 -22.35
N ARG A 117 12.44 7.41 -22.82
CA ARG A 117 13.09 6.36 -23.62
C ARG A 117 13.35 6.81 -25.05
N ASP A 118 14.14 6.02 -25.76
CA ASP A 118 14.39 6.14 -27.20
C ASP A 118 13.11 6.08 -28.07
N ASP A 119 12.10 5.33 -27.63
CA ASP A 119 10.77 5.26 -28.25
C ASP A 119 9.88 6.49 -27.96
N GLY A 120 10.37 7.46 -27.18
CA GLY A 120 9.66 8.67 -26.78
C GLY A 120 8.68 8.48 -25.62
N LEU A 121 8.56 7.29 -25.03
CA LEU A 121 7.71 7.04 -23.88
C LEU A 121 8.38 7.47 -22.57
N ARG A 122 7.57 8.03 -21.68
CA ARG A 122 7.98 8.38 -20.33
C ARG A 122 7.78 7.20 -19.39
N GLU A 123 8.79 6.89 -18.59
CA GLU A 123 8.70 5.92 -17.51
C GLU A 123 9.30 6.46 -16.21
N ILE A 124 8.81 5.95 -15.08
CA ILE A 124 9.43 6.21 -13.78
C ILE A 124 10.53 5.16 -13.59
N LEU A 125 11.74 5.62 -13.37
CA LEU A 125 12.94 4.77 -13.24
C LEU A 125 13.27 4.45 -11.79
N GLY A 126 12.85 5.30 -10.85
CA GLY A 126 13.13 5.08 -9.45
C GLY A 126 12.58 6.17 -8.56
N VAL A 127 12.50 5.82 -7.27
CA VAL A 127 12.08 6.73 -6.21
C VAL A 127 13.02 6.53 -5.03
N ARG A 128 13.44 7.61 -4.37
CA ARG A 128 14.29 7.54 -3.18
C ARG A 128 13.90 8.60 -2.16
N LEU A 129 13.77 8.20 -0.90
CA LEU A 129 13.58 9.12 0.22
C LEU A 129 14.95 9.52 0.79
N ALA A 130 15.14 10.82 1.03
CA ALA A 130 16.36 11.39 1.59
C ALA A 130 16.04 12.28 2.80
N ASP A 131 16.93 12.25 3.79
CA ASP A 131 16.80 13.05 5.02
C ASP A 131 17.05 14.55 4.77
N SER A 132 17.84 14.89 3.75
CA SER A 132 18.13 16.26 3.32
C SER A 132 18.67 16.30 1.88
N GLU A 133 18.66 17.49 1.25
CA GLU A 133 19.38 17.78 0.00
C GLU A 133 20.91 17.89 0.23
N ASP A 134 21.52 16.88 0.83
CA ASP A 134 22.97 16.85 0.97
C ASP A 134 23.61 16.26 -0.30
N SER A 135 24.74 16.83 -0.73
CA SER A 135 25.44 16.42 -1.96
C SER A 135 25.94 14.96 -1.94
N LEU A 136 25.85 14.29 -0.80
CA LEU A 136 26.20 12.87 -0.59
C LEU A 136 25.07 11.91 -0.99
N PHE A 137 23.86 12.40 -1.29
CA PHE A 137 22.68 11.57 -1.55
C PHE A 137 22.36 11.32 -3.04
N TRP A 138 23.01 12.07 -3.94
CA TRP A 138 23.00 11.85 -5.40
C TRP A 138 23.73 10.56 -5.77
#